data_AF-A0A7Y3DU16-F1
#
_entry.id   AF-A0A7Y3DU16-F1
#
_cell.length_a   1.000
_cell.length_b   1.000
_cell.length_c   1.000
_cell.angle_alpha   90.00
_cell.angle_beta   90.00
_cell.angle_gamma   90.00
#
_symmetry.space_group_name_H-M   'P 1'
#
loop_
_entity.id
_entity.type
_entity.pdbx_description
1 polymer ?
#
loop_
_entity_poly.entity_id
_entity_poly.type
_entity_poly.pdbx_seq_one_letter_code
_entity_poly.pdbx_strand_id
1 'polypeptide(L)' 'VKEVEIIDVNVRNLNDPPLGIRFHAQWTAMGSVGHWGHIHVRKNQYEAIITVEPVDGAWKITDLELLEEKRIDSYAQNKK' A
#
# COMPACT_ATOMS: atom_id res chain seq x y z
N VAL A 1 2.09 -8.39 -9.18
CA VAL A 1 2.92 -7.96 -8.03
C VAL A 1 3.74 -9.16 -7.59
N LYS A 2 5.04 -8.99 -7.31
CA LYS A 2 5.97 -10.05 -6.87
C LYS A 2 6.12 -10.07 -5.35
N GLU A 3 6.13 -8.91 -4.72
CA GLU A 3 6.33 -8.75 -3.27
C GLU A 3 5.55 -7.55 -2.78
N VAL A 4 4.99 -7.67 -1.58
CA VAL A 4 4.41 -6.56 -0.82
C VAL A 4 4.98 -6.63 0.59
N GLU A 5 5.47 -5.51 1.09
CA GLU A 5 6.07 -5.39 2.42
C GLU A 5 5.43 -4.21 3.15
N ILE A 6 4.86 -4.46 4.32
CA ILE A 6 4.31 -3.39 5.18
C ILE A 6 5.48 -2.78 5.94
N ILE A 7 5.68 -1.47 5.81
CA ILE A 7 6.72 -0.71 6.52
C ILE A 7 6.17 -0.27 7.88
N ASP A 8 5.00 0.36 7.88
CA ASP A 8 4.36 0.87 9.09
C ASP A 8 2.83 0.85 8.94
N VAL A 9 2.14 0.74 10.06
CA VAL A 9 0.68 0.82 10.12
C VAL A 9 0.20 1.35 11.46
N ASN A 10 -0.55 2.45 11.41
CA ASN A 10 -1.35 2.91 12.54
C ASN A 10 -2.82 2.53 12.32
N VAL A 11 -3.46 1.99 13.36
CA VAL A 11 -4.85 1.51 13.30
C VAL A 11 -5.71 2.31 14.27
N ARG A 12 -6.87 2.75 13.79
CA ARG A 12 -7.87 3.44 14.61
C ARG A 12 -9.26 2.90 14.32
N ASN A 13 -10.04 2.68 15.37
CA ASN A 13 -11.46 2.39 15.23
C ASN A 13 -12.21 3.69 14.88
N LEU A 14 -13.21 3.57 14.01
CA LEU A 14 -14.18 4.60 13.73
C LEU A 14 -15.39 4.43 14.66
N ASN A 15 -15.91 5.54 15.13
CA ASN A 15 -17.11 5.56 15.94
C ASN A 15 -18.37 5.69 15.09
N ASP A 16 -18.21 6.15 13.84
CA ASP A 16 -19.27 6.30 12.84
C ASP A 16 -18.67 6.07 11.43
N PRO A 17 -19.08 5.01 10.70
CA PRO A 17 -20.01 3.98 11.15
C PRO A 17 -19.40 3.13 12.27
N PRO A 18 -20.22 2.64 13.22
CA PRO A 18 -19.74 1.75 14.26
C PRO A 18 -19.16 0.49 13.62
N LEU A 19 -17.99 0.06 14.11
CA LEU A 19 -17.13 -1.03 13.58
C LEU A 19 -16.21 -0.65 12.40
N GLY A 20 -16.27 0.56 11.86
CA GLY A 20 -15.28 0.97 10.87
C GLY A 20 -13.85 0.96 11.44
N ILE A 21 -12.87 0.63 10.60
CA ILE A 21 -11.45 0.65 10.97
C ILE A 21 -10.70 1.46 9.92
N ARG A 22 -9.89 2.42 10.39
CA ARG A 22 -9.01 3.22 9.55
C ARG A 22 -7.57 2.81 9.78
N PHE A 23 -6.89 2.46 8.69
CA PHE A 23 -5.48 2.17 8.63
C PHE A 23 -4.77 3.36 8.00
N HIS A 24 -3.81 3.94 8.68
CA HIS A 24 -2.81 4.80 8.05
C HIS A 24 -1.57 3.94 7.85
N ALA A 25 -1.32 3.53 6.60
CA ALA A 25 -0.35 2.50 6.29
C ALA A 25 0.69 2.98 5.29
N GLN A 26 1.92 2.53 5.49
CA GLN A 26 3.01 2.63 4.54
C GLN A 26 3.44 1.23 4.11
N TRP A 27 3.51 0.98 2.81
CA TRP A 27 3.95 -0.31 2.28
C TRP A 27 4.73 -0.14 1.00
N THR A 28 5.49 -1.16 0.62
CA THR A 28 6.10 -1.25 -0.70
C THR A 28 5.43 -2.33 -1.53
N ALA A 29 5.37 -2.11 -2.84
CA ALA A 29 4.98 -3.11 -3.81
C ALA A 29 6.05 -3.23 -4.90
N MET A 30 6.60 -4.43 -5.07
CA MET A 30 7.51 -4.75 -6.16
C MET A 30 6.77 -5.46 -7.29
N GLY A 31 6.89 -4.94 -8.50
CA GLY A 31 6.33 -5.52 -9.72
C GLY A 31 7.38 -5.69 -10.80
N SER A 32 7.08 -6.52 -11.79
CA SER A 32 7.88 -6.61 -13.01
C SER A 32 6.99 -6.63 -14.24
N VAL A 33 7.37 -5.86 -15.27
CA VAL A 33 6.75 -5.87 -16.60
C VAL A 33 7.83 -6.22 -17.60
N GLY A 34 7.56 -7.13 -18.53
CA GLY A 34 8.52 -7.58 -19.53
C GLY A 34 8.07 -7.32 -20.96
N HIS A 35 9.04 -7.09 -21.83
CA HIS A 35 8.92 -7.20 -23.29
C HIS A 35 9.92 -8.27 -23.77
N TRP A 36 9.85 -8.73 -25.03
CA TRP A 36 10.80 -9.73 -25.53
C TRP A 36 12.24 -9.23 -25.38
N GLY A 37 13.06 -9.97 -24.63
CA GLY A 37 14.45 -9.64 -24.35
C GLY A 37 14.70 -8.72 -23.13
N HIS A 38 13.67 -8.20 -22.43
CA HIS A 38 13.90 -7.30 -21.29
C HIS A 38 12.80 -7.33 -20.22
N ILE A 39 13.18 -7.38 -18.93
CA ILE A 39 12.27 -7.30 -17.78
C ILE A 39 12.58 -6.03 -16.98
N HIS A 40 11.59 -5.16 -16.83
CA HIS A 40 11.65 -3.99 -15.97
C HIS A 40 11.08 -4.32 -14.59
N VAL A 41 11.94 -4.32 -13.56
CA VAL A 41 11.52 -4.42 -12.16
C VAL A 41 11.32 -3.01 -11.58
N ARG A 42 10.28 -2.83 -10.78
CA ARG A 42 9.95 -1.57 -10.10
C ARG A 42 9.54 -1.87 -8.67
N LYS A 43 10.07 -1.15 -7.68
CA LYS A 43 9.59 -1.13 -6.30
C LYS A 43 9.05 0.28 -6.03
N ASN A 44 7.79 0.38 -5.62
CA ASN A 44 7.18 1.64 -5.22
C ASN A 44 6.82 1.55 -3.74
N GLN A 45 7.04 2.62 -3.00
CA GLN A 45 6.47 2.85 -1.69
C GLN A 45 5.19 3.66 -1.83
N TYR A 46 4.20 3.30 -1.03
CA TYR A 46 2.93 3.97 -0.92
C TYR A 46 2.69 4.35 0.53
N GLU A 47 2.02 5.48 0.72
CA GLU A 47 1.40 5.87 1.98
C GLU A 47 -0.08 6.16 1.71
N ALA A 48 -0.98 5.56 2.48
CA ALA A 48 -2.41 5.78 2.30
C ALA A 48 -3.19 5.68 3.61
N ILE A 49 -4.36 6.31 3.61
CA ILE A 49 -5.42 6.04 4.57
C ILE A 49 -6.41 5.07 3.92
N ILE A 50 -6.62 3.92 4.55
CA ILE A 50 -7.54 2.87 4.08
C ILE A 50 -8.64 2.72 5.12
N THR A 51 -9.89 2.85 4.70
CA THR A 51 -11.05 2.60 5.55
C THR A 51 -11.64 1.23 5.20
N VAL A 52 -11.84 0.40 6.22
CA VAL A 52 -12.43 -0.93 6.10
C VAL A 52 -13.65 -1.00 7.00
N GLU A 53 -14.78 -1.36 6.43
CA GLU A 53 -16.08 -1.36 7.09
C GLU A 53 -16.87 -2.64 6.76
N PRO A 54 -17.75 -3.10 7.66
CA PRO A 54 -18.68 -4.17 7.34
C PRO A 54 -19.79 -3.64 6.42
N VAL A 55 -19.88 -4.20 5.21
CA VAL A 55 -20.93 -3.88 4.23
C VAL A 55 -21.60 -5.19 3.82
N ASP A 56 -22.90 -5.30 4.05
CA ASP A 56 -23.72 -6.49 3.77
C ASP A 56 -23.17 -7.78 4.40
N GLY A 57 -22.69 -7.69 5.65
CA GLY A 57 -22.17 -8.85 6.41
C GLY A 57 -20.75 -9.28 6.04
N ALA A 58 -20.02 -8.52 5.21
CA ALA A 58 -18.63 -8.78 4.86
C ALA A 58 -17.77 -7.51 5.05
N TRP A 59 -16.51 -7.69 5.48
CA TRP A 59 -15.55 -6.58 5.54
C TRP A 59 -15.08 -6.20 4.14
N LYS A 60 -15.19 -4.92 3.80
CA LYS A 60 -14.75 -4.36 2.51
C LYS A 60 -13.88 -3.15 2.75
N ILE A 61 -12.92 -2.90 1.85
CA ILE A 61 -12.29 -1.59 1.73
C ILE A 61 -13.36 -0.67 1.13
N THR A 62 -13.80 0.33 1.88
CA THR A 62 -14.85 1.27 1.47
C THR A 62 -14.28 2.63 1.05
N ASP A 63 -13.07 2.95 1.49
CA ASP A 63 -12.36 4.15 1.08
C ASP A 63 -10.83 3.93 1.04
N LEU A 64 -10.16 4.62 0.12
CA LEU A 64 -8.71 4.63 -0.01
C LEU A 64 -8.26 6.03 -0.45
N GLU A 65 -7.59 6.73 0.45
CA GLU A 65 -6.96 8.02 0.19
C GLU A 65 -5.45 7.81 0.06
N LEU A 66 -4.92 7.90 -1.16
CA LEU A 66 -3.48 7.81 -1.39
C LEU A 66 -2.81 9.15 -1.01
N LEU A 67 -1.93 9.10 -0.02
CA LEU A 67 -1.21 10.28 0.49
C LEU A 67 0.11 10.50 -0.25
N GLU A 68 0.86 9.42 -0.51
CA GLU A 68 2.14 9.49 -1.23
C GLU A 68 2.35 8.23 -2.09
N GLU A 69 2.92 8.42 -3.29
CA GLU A 69 3.56 7.37 -4.07
C GLU A 69 5.00 7.78 -4.39
N LYS A 70 5.95 6.92 -4.03
CA LYS A 70 7.37 7.14 -4.31
C LYS A 70 7.99 5.91 -4.95
N ARG A 71 8.59 6.09 -6.13
CA ARG A 71 9.44 5.06 -6.72
C ARG A 71 10.73 4.91 -5.90
N ILE A 72 11.04 3.68 -5.50
CA ILE A 72 12.33 3.34 -4.89
C ILE A 72 13.24 2.82 -6.00
N ASP A 73 14.21 3.64 -6.42
CA ASP A 73 15.25 3.20 -7.32
C ASP A 73 16.34 2.45 -6.56
N SER A 74 16.65 1.24 -7.01
CA SER A 74 17.68 0.37 -6.43
C SER A 74 19.10 0.97 -6.49
N TYR A 75 19.32 2.03 -7.26
CA TYR A 75 20.63 2.69 -7.39
C TYR A 75 20.94 3.70 -6.27
N ALA A 76 19.97 4.05 -5.42
CA ALA A 76 20.14 5.10 -4.42
C ALA A 76 20.70 4.61 -3.06
N GLN A 77 20.71 3.30 -2.79
CA GLN A 77 21.07 2.77 -1.46
C GLN A 77 22.50 2.22 -1.32
N ASN A 78 23.38 2.43 -2.29
CA ASN A 78 24.82 2.14 -2.15
C ASN A 78 25.67 3.41 -2.11
N LYS A 79 25.36 4.34 -1.19
CA LYS A 79 26.33 5.37 -0.77
C LYS A 79 26.31 5.57 0.74
N LYS A 80 27.41 5.07 1.34
CA LYS A 80 27.98 5.23 2.68
C LYS A 80 27.45 4.32 3.77
#